data_AF-A0A1S9DAG1-F1
#
_entry.id   AF-A0A1S9DAG1-F1
#
_cell.length_a   1.000
_cell.length_b   1.000
_cell.length_c   1.000
_cell.angle_alpha   90.00
_cell.angle_beta   90.00
_cell.angle_gamma   90.00
#
_symmetry.space_group_name_H-M   'P 1'
#
loop_
_entity.id
_entity.type
_entity.pdbx_description
1 polymer ?
#
loop_
_entity_poly.entity_id
_entity_poly.type
_entity_poly.pdbx_seq_one_letter_code
_entity_poly.pdbx_strand_id
1 'polypeptide(L)'
;MPRPIYLALFSNGPRPAHWSIFVPTLNSTGQQGKIIHVTGTTATGFFLEFKRNYDFATEDRKYQIMPLVDVEERYVADTVGDGKMYRELFGKDARNCQHWMMEYVQKLVDEGFLAECAVEVLADAPRRF
;
A
#
# COMPACT_ATOMS: atom_id res chain seq x y z
N MET A 1 -0.09 -20.84 1.08
CA MET A 1 -1.32 -20.56 0.29
C MET A 1 -1.23 -19.15 -0.27
N PRO A 2 -1.94 -18.76 -1.35
CA PRO A 2 -1.99 -17.36 -1.76
C PRO A 2 -2.62 -16.48 -0.66
N ARG A 3 -2.15 -15.24 -0.53
CA ARG A 3 -2.60 -14.25 0.44
C ARG A 3 -3.13 -13.02 -0.31
N PRO A 4 -4.34 -12.53 -0.01
CA PRO A 4 -4.86 -11.33 -0.63
C PRO A 4 -4.09 -10.10 -0.11
N ILE A 5 -3.72 -9.22 -1.04
CA ILE A 5 -3.29 -7.85 -0.75
C ILE A 5 -4.29 -6.86 -1.36
N TYR A 6 -4.30 -5.64 -0.83
CA TYR A 6 -5.35 -4.68 -1.10
C TYR A 6 -4.76 -3.33 -1.52
N LEU A 7 -5.52 -2.58 -2.31
CA LEU A 7 -5.31 -1.16 -2.51
C LEU A 7 -6.11 -0.40 -1.46
N ALA A 8 -5.43 0.38 -0.64
CA ALA A 8 -6.04 1.30 0.32
C ALA A 8 -5.99 2.73 -0.25
N LEU A 9 -7.16 3.34 -0.37
CA LEU A 9 -7.35 4.73 -0.78
C LEU A 9 -7.71 5.56 0.43
N PHE A 10 -6.96 6.62 0.70
CA PHE A 10 -7.24 7.55 1.78
C PHE A 10 -7.65 8.91 1.24
N SER A 11 -8.61 9.54 1.92
CA SER A 11 -9.00 10.93 1.63
C SER A 11 -7.79 11.85 1.86
N ASN A 12 -7.60 12.81 0.97
CA ASN A 12 -6.42 13.71 0.97
C ASN A 12 -6.81 15.18 0.82
N GLY A 13 -7.96 15.56 1.39
CA GLY A 13 -8.53 16.90 1.27
C GLY A 13 -8.68 17.31 -0.20
N PRO A 14 -8.17 18.48 -0.63
CA PRO A 14 -8.29 18.94 -2.02
C PRO A 14 -7.33 18.22 -2.99
N ARG A 15 -6.41 17.38 -2.48
CA ARG A 15 -5.39 16.68 -3.27
C ARG A 15 -5.95 15.34 -3.79
N PRO A 16 -5.33 14.76 -4.83
CA PRO A 16 -5.65 13.40 -5.25
C PRO A 16 -5.59 12.40 -4.10
N ALA A 17 -6.43 11.36 -4.17
CA ALA A 17 -6.50 10.28 -3.21
C ALA A 17 -5.11 9.68 -2.98
N HIS A 18 -4.79 9.44 -1.71
CA HIS A 18 -3.51 8.84 -1.35
C HIS A 18 -3.61 7.32 -1.47
N TRP A 19 -2.86 6.75 -2.40
CA TRP A 19 -2.84 5.31 -2.64
C TRP A 19 -1.74 4.62 -1.84
N SER A 20 -2.08 3.46 -1.31
CA SER A 20 -1.20 2.60 -0.54
C SER A 20 -1.51 1.13 -0.83
N ILE A 21 -0.51 0.25 -0.81
CA ILE A 21 -0.73 -1.20 -0.74
C ILE A 21 -0.90 -1.58 0.73
N PHE A 22 -1.97 -2.31 1.03
CA PHE A 22 -2.20 -2.92 2.33
C PHE A 22 -1.98 -4.43 2.26
N VAL A 23 -1.14 -4.92 3.16
CA VAL A 23 -0.85 -6.36 3.32
C VAL A 23 -1.25 -6.76 4.74
N PRO A 24 -2.39 -7.46 4.93
CA PRO A 24 -2.83 -7.89 6.25
C PRO A 24 -1.83 -8.85 6.89
N THR A 25 -1.63 -8.72 8.21
CA THR A 25 -0.87 -9.70 9.00
C THR A 25 -1.73 -10.95 9.22
N LEU A 26 -1.13 -12.14 9.14
CA LEU A 26 -1.83 -13.38 9.50
C LEU A 26 -2.31 -13.33 10.95
N ASN A 27 -3.50 -13.88 11.21
CA ASN A 27 -4.13 -13.95 12.54
C ASN A 27 -4.50 -12.59 13.18
N SER A 28 -4.47 -11.48 12.42
CA SER A 28 -5.15 -10.25 12.83
C SER A 28 -6.63 -10.32 12.45
N THR A 29 -7.47 -9.43 12.99
CA THR A 29 -8.89 -9.26 12.59
C THR A 29 -9.07 -8.75 11.15
N GLY A 30 -8.02 -8.82 10.31
CA GLY A 30 -7.97 -8.26 8.96
C GLY A 30 -7.76 -6.74 8.91
N GLN A 31 -7.78 -6.07 10.06
CA GLN A 31 -7.64 -4.61 10.17
C GLN A 31 -6.21 -4.15 10.47
N GLN A 32 -5.33 -5.08 10.89
CA GLN A 32 -3.92 -4.79 11.14
C GLN A 32 -3.01 -5.43 10.09
N GLY A 33 -2.00 -4.68 9.65
CA GLY A 33 -1.05 -5.15 8.65
C GLY A 33 0.07 -4.17 8.35
N LYS A 34 0.58 -4.25 7.11
CA LYS A 34 1.58 -3.33 6.58
C LYS A 34 0.95 -2.42 5.55
N ILE A 35 1.35 -1.15 5.57
CA ILE A 35 1.03 -0.17 4.53
C ILE A 35 2.32 0.20 3.81
N ILE A 36 2.35 0.02 2.50
CA ILE A 36 3.45 0.41 1.61
C ILE A 36 2.94 1.56 0.74
N HIS A 37 3.60 2.71 0.81
CA HIS A 37 3.16 3.89 0.09
C HIS A 37 4.28 4.88 -0.13
N VAL A 38 4.03 5.86 -0.99
CA VAL A 38 4.88 7.05 -1.07
C VAL A 38 4.29 8.16 -0.24
N THR A 39 5.10 8.80 0.59
CA THR A 39 4.75 10.01 1.36
C THR A 39 5.55 11.22 0.89
N GLY A 40 5.22 12.41 1.38
CA GLY A 40 5.93 13.66 1.05
C GLY A 40 5.17 14.56 0.10
N THR A 41 5.87 15.55 -0.44
CA THR A 41 5.31 16.64 -1.25
C THR A 41 6.31 17.12 -2.31
N THR A 42 5.85 17.90 -3.27
CA THR A 42 6.74 18.55 -4.25
C THR A 42 7.76 19.50 -3.60
N ALA A 43 7.45 20.07 -2.42
CA ALA A 43 8.36 20.96 -1.71
C ALA A 43 9.46 20.22 -0.94
N THR A 44 9.14 19.03 -0.43
CA THR A 44 10.06 18.25 0.44
C THR A 44 10.68 17.04 -0.26
N GLY A 45 10.23 16.73 -1.47
CA GLY A 45 10.46 15.44 -2.10
C GLY A 45 9.46 14.38 -1.64
N PHE A 46 9.45 13.27 -2.39
CA PHE A 46 8.64 12.09 -2.12
C PHE A 46 9.53 10.91 -1.69
N PHE A 47 9.03 10.11 -0.75
CA PHE A 47 9.77 9.05 -0.07
C PHE A 47 8.93 7.78 -0.01
N LEU A 48 9.53 6.62 -0.24
CA LEU A 48 8.86 5.35 -0.01
C LEU A 48 8.81 5.10 1.50
N GLU A 49 7.63 4.89 2.06
CA GLU A 49 7.40 4.62 3.47
C GLU A 49 6.70 3.27 3.65
N PHE A 50 7.21 2.46 4.57
CA PHE A 50 6.55 1.27 5.05
C PHE A 50 6.06 1.55 6.47
N LYS A 51 4.76 1.44 6.70
CA LYS A 51 4.17 1.43 8.03
C LYS A 51 3.90 -0.01 8.41
N ARG A 52 4.52 -0.46 9.50
CA ARG A 52 4.35 -1.82 10.02
C ARG A 52 3.35 -1.80 11.16
N ASN A 53 2.63 -2.90 11.35
CA ASN A 53 1.59 -3.05 12.38
C ASN A 53 0.55 -1.90 12.33
N TYR A 54 0.30 -1.37 11.14
CA TYR A 54 -0.68 -0.34 10.91
C TYR A 54 -2.07 -0.91 11.15
N ASP A 55 -2.89 -0.21 11.94
CA ASP A 55 -4.22 -0.65 12.35
C ASP A 55 -5.28 0.34 11.89
N PHE A 56 -6.16 -0.11 10.99
CA PHE A 56 -7.28 0.69 10.49
C PHE A 56 -8.29 1.08 11.58
N ALA A 57 -8.32 0.40 12.73
CA ALA A 57 -9.13 0.82 13.87
C ALA A 57 -8.67 2.16 14.48
N THR A 58 -7.43 2.57 14.19
CA THR A 58 -6.84 3.83 14.67
C THR A 58 -6.74 4.90 13.57
N GLU A 59 -7.28 4.64 12.39
CA GLU A 59 -7.25 5.59 11.28
C GLU A 59 -8.46 6.53 11.30
N ASP A 60 -8.17 7.82 11.44
CA ASP A 60 -9.18 8.87 11.47
C ASP A 60 -9.61 9.35 10.07
N ARG A 61 -8.75 9.17 9.05
CA ARG A 61 -9.08 9.59 7.69
C ARG A 61 -10.15 8.68 7.11
N LYS A 62 -11.05 9.23 6.30
CA LYS A 62 -11.92 8.40 5.46
C LYS A 62 -11.02 7.55 4.55
N TYR A 63 -11.30 6.25 4.47
CA TYR A 63 -10.58 5.33 3.60
C TYR A 63 -11.53 4.35 2.89
N GLN A 64 -11.04 3.74 1.82
CA GLN A 64 -11.63 2.60 1.16
C GLN A 64 -10.53 1.56 0.93
N ILE A 65 -10.83 0.30 1.20
CA ILE A 65 -9.96 -0.83 0.91
C ILE A 65 -10.62 -1.63 -0.19
N MET A 66 -9.89 -1.92 -1.26
CA MET A 66 -10.36 -2.76 -2.36
C MET A 66 -9.35 -3.88 -2.64
N PRO A 67 -9.80 -5.09 -3.02
CA PRO A 67 -8.89 -6.17 -3.40
C PRO A 67 -7.97 -5.69 -4.53
N LEU A 68 -6.67 -5.98 -4.40
CA LEU A 68 -5.70 -5.71 -5.45
C LEU A 68 -5.41 -7.00 -6.22
N VAL A 69 -4.87 -8.00 -5.53
CA VAL A 69 -4.51 -9.31 -6.11
C VAL A 69 -4.15 -10.30 -5.00
N ASP A 70 -4.19 -11.60 -5.30
CA ASP A 70 -3.61 -12.64 -4.46
C ASP A 70 -2.11 -12.82 -4.77
N VAL A 71 -1.30 -12.92 -3.72
CA VAL A 71 0.16 -13.08 -3.81
C VAL A 71 0.57 -14.39 -3.17
N GLU A 72 1.51 -15.11 -3.75
CA GLU A 72 2.07 -16.29 -3.10
C GLU A 72 2.67 -15.92 -1.73
N GLU A 73 2.29 -16.64 -0.69
CA GLU A 73 2.70 -16.36 0.70
C GLU A 73 4.22 -16.30 0.89
N ARG A 74 5.02 -17.03 0.08
CA ARG A 74 6.49 -16.95 0.13
C ARG A 74 7.05 -15.56 -0.19
N TYR A 75 6.28 -14.71 -0.87
CA TYR A 75 6.66 -13.32 -1.16
C TYR A 75 6.15 -12.33 -0.10
N VAL A 76 5.42 -12.81 0.91
CA VAL A 76 4.83 -11.97 1.95
C VAL A 76 5.47 -12.29 3.31
N ALA A 77 6.29 -11.36 3.80
CA ALA A 77 6.85 -11.44 5.14
C ALA A 77 5.96 -10.72 6.17
N ASP A 78 5.51 -11.42 7.21
CA ASP A 78 4.83 -10.80 8.35
C ASP A 78 5.81 -10.01 9.22
N THR A 79 5.29 -8.95 9.86
CA THR A 79 6.09 -8.15 10.78
C THR A 79 6.29 -8.93 12.07
N VAL A 80 7.54 -9.10 12.50
CA VAL A 80 7.88 -9.63 13.81
C VAL A 80 8.07 -8.48 14.81
N GLY A 81 7.66 -8.63 16.07
CA GLY A 81 7.90 -7.61 17.10
C GLY A 81 6.80 -7.49 18.15
N ASP A 82 6.79 -6.36 18.85
CA ASP A 82 5.88 -6.05 19.97
C ASP A 82 4.48 -5.61 19.53
N GLY A 83 4.18 -5.71 18.24
CA GLY A 83 2.89 -5.30 17.66
C GLY A 83 2.68 -3.79 17.57
N LYS A 84 3.64 -2.96 17.97
CA LYS A 84 3.50 -1.50 17.87
C LYS A 84 3.73 -1.02 16.45
N MET A 85 2.98 0.03 16.08
CA MET A 85 3.14 0.68 14.79
C MET A 85 4.47 1.42 14.72
N TYR A 86 5.22 1.20 13.64
CA TYR A 86 6.44 1.95 13.34
C TYR A 86 6.58 2.22 11.84
N ARG A 87 7.46 3.16 11.51
CA ARG A 87 7.69 3.67 10.14
C ARG A 87 9.12 3.40 9.71
N GLU A 88 9.27 2.90 8.50
CA GLU A 88 10.55 2.74 7.81
C GLU A 88 10.52 3.60 6.54
N LEU A 89 11.46 4.53 6.41
CA LEU A 89 11.59 5.42 5.25
C LEU A 89 12.71 4.95 4.35
N PHE A 90 12.43 4.82 3.05
CA PHE A 90 13.33 4.32 2.03
C PHE A 90 13.52 5.34 0.91
N GLY A 91 14.80 5.65 0.64
CA GLY A 91 15.21 6.49 -0.48
C GLY A 91 14.65 7.91 -0.43
N LYS A 92 15.16 8.75 -1.32
CA LYS A 92 14.57 10.05 -1.67
C LYS A 92 14.30 10.02 -3.17
N ASP A 93 13.42 10.90 -3.64
CA ASP A 93 13.13 11.10 -5.07
C ASP A 93 12.20 10.05 -5.71
N ALA A 94 11.25 9.50 -4.94
CA ALA A 94 10.14 8.77 -5.53
C ALA A 94 9.28 9.69 -6.43
N ARG A 95 8.54 9.11 -7.39
CA ARG A 95 7.41 9.85 -8.00
C ARG A 95 6.29 10.01 -6.97
N ASN A 96 5.31 10.87 -7.24
CA ASN A 96 4.13 10.96 -6.37
C ASN A 96 3.44 9.59 -6.21
N CYS A 97 2.61 9.45 -5.16
CA CYS A 97 2.07 8.15 -4.76
C CYS A 97 1.33 7.40 -5.87
N GLN A 98 0.52 8.07 -6.69
CA GLN A 98 -0.23 7.41 -7.75
C GLN A 98 0.69 6.92 -8.88
N HIS A 99 1.64 7.75 -9.33
CA HIS A 99 2.56 7.34 -10.39
C HIS A 99 3.51 6.24 -9.94
N TRP A 100 4.08 6.37 -8.73
CA TRP A 100 4.95 5.34 -8.17
C TRP A 100 4.21 4.01 -7.99
N MET A 101 2.95 4.05 -7.57
CA MET A 101 2.14 2.83 -7.40
C MET A 101 1.94 2.09 -8.72
N MET A 102 1.62 2.80 -9.80
CA MET A 102 1.49 2.20 -11.13
C MET A 102 2.79 1.52 -11.56
N GLU A 103 3.92 2.22 -11.44
CA GLU A 103 5.23 1.69 -11.84
C GLU A 103 5.66 0.49 -10.99
N TYR A 104 5.41 0.54 -9.68
CA TYR A 104 5.77 -0.52 -8.76
C TYR A 104 4.96 -1.79 -9.02
N VAL A 105 3.63 -1.68 -9.16
CA VAL A 105 2.78 -2.83 -9.45
C VAL A 105 3.07 -3.39 -10.84
N GLN A 106 3.26 -2.55 -11.86
CA GLN A 106 3.67 -3.02 -13.19
C GLN A 106 4.97 -3.82 -13.11
N LYS A 107 5.98 -3.30 -12.42
CA LYS A 107 7.26 -4.01 -12.24
C LYS A 107 7.08 -5.36 -11.56
N LEU A 108 6.24 -5.44 -10.52
CA LEU A 108 5.97 -6.71 -9.85
C LEU A 108 5.23 -7.71 -10.73
N VAL A 109 4.37 -7.25 -11.65
CA VAL A 109 3.75 -8.10 -12.67
C VAL A 109 4.80 -8.58 -13.68
N ASP A 110 5.64 -7.69 -14.19
CA ASP A 110 6.69 -8.02 -15.16
C ASP A 110 7.70 -9.04 -14.60
N GLU A 111 8.00 -8.95 -13.30
CA GLU A 111 8.86 -9.89 -12.58
C GLU A 111 8.14 -11.19 -12.15
N GLY A 112 6.85 -11.32 -12.42
CA GLY A 112 6.05 -12.52 -12.14
C GLY A 112 5.64 -12.69 -10.68
N PHE A 113 5.73 -11.64 -9.87
CA PHE A 113 5.31 -11.66 -8.46
C PHE A 113 3.81 -11.44 -8.28
N LEU A 114 3.17 -10.67 -9.18
CA LEU A 114 1.74 -10.38 -9.18
C LEU A 114 1.11 -10.78 -10.53
N ALA A 115 -0.19 -11.07 -10.52
CA ALA A 115 -0.96 -11.27 -11.74
C ALA A 115 -1.30 -9.92 -12.42
N GLU A 116 -1.48 -9.95 -13.75
CA GLU A 116 -1.74 -8.76 -14.58
C GLU A 116 -2.99 -7.97 -14.16
N CYS A 117 -4.00 -8.64 -13.59
CA CYS A 117 -5.21 -7.98 -13.09
C CYS A 117 -4.93 -6.92 -12.01
N ALA A 118 -3.78 -6.98 -11.32
CA ALA A 118 -3.38 -5.94 -10.37
C ALA A 118 -3.23 -4.56 -11.03
N VAL A 119 -2.77 -4.52 -12.29
CA VAL A 119 -2.62 -3.28 -13.05
C VAL A 119 -3.97 -2.72 -13.47
N GLU A 120 -4.91 -3.59 -13.85
CA GLU A 120 -6.29 -3.22 -14.19
C GLU A 120 -6.99 -2.56 -12.99
N VAL A 121 -6.84 -3.15 -11.79
CA VAL A 121 -7.38 -2.57 -10.55
C VAL A 121 -6.84 -1.16 -10.31
N LEU A 122 -5.55 -0.91 -10.55
CA LEU A 122 -4.99 0.43 -10.39
C LEU A 122 -5.46 1.41 -11.49
N ALA A 123 -5.69 0.92 -12.71
CA ALA A 123 -6.17 1.75 -13.81
C ALA A 123 -7.59 2.30 -13.51
N ASP A 124 -8.44 1.49 -12.89
CA ASP A 124 -9.82 1.84 -12.52
C ASP A 124 -9.94 2.52 -11.14
N ALA A 125 -8.86 2.56 -10.36
CA ALA A 125 -8.89 3.08 -9.01
C ALA A 125 -9.21 4.61 -8.97
N PRO A 126 -10.06 5.05 -8.04
CA PRO A 126 -10.37 6.47 -7.89
C PRO A 126 -9.13 7.33 -7.61
N ARG A 127 -8.88 8.32 -8.48
CA ARG A 127 -7.83 9.32 -8.25
C ARG A 127 -8.23 10.42 -7.27
N ARG A 128 -9.52 10.48 -6.90
CA ARG A 128 -10.10 11.40 -5.91
C ARG A 128 -11.08 10.61 -5.04
N PHE A 129 -11.08 10.85 -3.72
CA PHE A 129 -11.78 10.02 -2.73
C PHE A 129 -12.23 10.82 -1.50
#